data_AF-Q8M6W0-F1
#
_entry.id   AF-Q8M6W0-F1
#
_cell.length_a   1.000
_cell.length_b   1.000
_cell.length_c   1.000
_cell.angle_alpha   90.00
_cell.angle_beta   90.00
_cell.angle_gamma   90.00
#
_symmetry.space_group_name_H-M   'P 1'
#
loop_
_entity.id
_entity.type
_entity.pdbx_description
1 polymer ?
#
loop_
_entity_poly.entity_id
_entity_poly.type
_entity_poly.pdbx_seq_one_letter_code
_entity_poly.pdbx_strand_id
1 'polypeptide(L)'
;YLLIRFNNLLLGTEFIKMLLLISGLTMFMAGISAIYEFDLKKIIALSTLSQLGLMMSILSMGFKDLAFFHLLTHAMFKALLFMCAGMVIHMMNNNQDIRWMGGLSFYIPMTSLCLNVSNLALCGIPFLAGFYSKDLILEMASMSNLNLLIFYLYYLSTGLTMFYTIRLLMYLMVSEFNLLSVYNLYDEDYSMLKSMMMLLMMSVVSGSTLSWLVFCYPYMIFLPFNMKMMVIYVSMMGIIFGWLISLMNLFSMNKFIMTYKLSNFLSLMWFLPNLVTDGFNYSFLKLGQNL
;
A
#
# COMPACT_ATOMS: atom_id res chain seq x y z
N TYR A 1 -13.50 9.97 -5.80
CA TYR A 1 -14.98 10.10 -5.69
C TYR A 1 -15.58 10.97 -6.79
N LEU A 2 -15.11 12.21 -7.03
CA LEU A 2 -15.64 13.06 -8.12
C LEU A 2 -15.63 12.34 -9.48
N LEU A 3 -14.51 11.72 -9.85
CA LEU A 3 -14.40 10.97 -11.09
C LEU A 3 -15.31 9.73 -11.14
N ILE A 4 -15.68 9.14 -9.99
CA ILE A 4 -16.64 8.02 -9.93
C ILE A 4 -18.03 8.53 -10.34
N ARG A 5 -18.43 9.71 -9.86
CA ARG A 5 -19.72 10.34 -10.18
C ARG A 5 -19.82 10.72 -11.67
N PHE A 6 -18.73 11.23 -12.25
CA PHE A 6 -18.69 11.63 -13.66
C PHE A 6 -18.20 10.54 -14.62
N ASN A 7 -17.98 9.30 -14.14
CA ASN A 7 -17.36 8.26 -14.97
C ASN A 7 -18.12 8.00 -16.26
N ASN A 8 -19.46 8.00 -16.20
CA ASN A 8 -20.30 7.79 -17.38
C ASN A 8 -20.06 8.82 -18.51
N LEU A 9 -19.66 10.05 -18.18
CA LEU A 9 -19.33 11.09 -19.17
C LEU A 9 -17.90 10.96 -19.69
N LEU A 10 -17.00 10.41 -18.89
CA LEU A 10 -15.57 10.30 -19.20
C LEU A 10 -15.28 9.05 -20.06
N LEU A 11 -16.12 8.02 -19.98
CA LEU A 11 -16.00 6.79 -20.76
C LEU A 11 -15.91 7.07 -22.26
N GLY A 12 -14.88 6.50 -22.90
CA GLY A 12 -14.62 6.68 -24.33
C GLY A 12 -13.71 7.86 -24.69
N THR A 13 -13.41 8.76 -23.74
CA THR A 13 -12.47 9.88 -23.99
C THR A 13 -11.01 9.42 -23.92
N GLU A 14 -10.13 10.07 -24.68
CA GLU A 14 -8.67 9.83 -24.61
C GLU A 14 -8.10 10.15 -23.22
N PHE A 15 -8.74 11.05 -22.47
CA PHE A 15 -8.37 11.37 -21.10
C PHE A 15 -8.34 10.13 -20.19
N ILE A 16 -9.31 9.24 -20.32
CA ILE A 16 -9.37 8.01 -19.52
C ILE A 16 -8.20 7.07 -19.81
N LYS A 17 -7.78 6.96 -21.07
CA LYS A 17 -6.62 6.12 -21.45
C LYS A 17 -5.32 6.70 -20.89
N MET A 18 -5.16 8.02 -20.91
CA MET A 18 -4.02 8.69 -20.28
C MET A 18 -4.04 8.51 -18.75
N LEU A 19 -5.23 8.61 -18.14
CA LEU A 19 -5.41 8.39 -16.71
C LEU A 19 -5.04 6.96 -16.30
N LEU A 20 -5.35 5.96 -17.12
CA LEU A 20 -4.96 4.56 -16.91
C LEU A 20 -3.43 4.40 -16.84
N LEU A 21 -2.70 5.07 -17.73
CA LEU A 21 -1.24 5.03 -17.72
C LEU A 21 -0.64 5.73 -16.50
N ILE A 22 -1.12 6.94 -16.18
CA ILE A 22 -0.64 7.72 -15.04
C ILE A 22 -0.93 6.99 -13.72
N SER A 23 -2.12 6.41 -13.59
CA SER A 23 -2.51 5.63 -12.41
C SER A 23 -1.67 4.34 -12.28
N GLY A 24 -1.38 3.63 -13.37
CA GLY A 24 -0.45 2.49 -13.36
C GLY A 24 0.97 2.87 -12.93
N LEU A 25 1.49 4.00 -13.44
CA LEU A 25 2.82 4.50 -13.06
C LEU A 25 2.89 4.95 -11.60
N THR A 26 1.87 5.66 -11.11
CA THR A 26 1.80 6.07 -9.69
C THR A 26 1.71 4.87 -8.76
N MET A 27 0.96 3.83 -9.13
CA MET A 27 0.89 2.58 -8.36
C MET A 27 2.27 1.94 -8.21
N PHE A 28 3.01 1.83 -9.32
CA PHE A 28 4.34 1.25 -9.35
C PHE A 28 5.39 2.09 -8.59
N MET A 29 5.42 3.40 -8.86
CA MET A 29 6.32 4.36 -8.22
C MET A 29 6.14 4.39 -6.70
N ALA A 30 4.90 4.41 -6.22
CA ALA A 30 4.60 4.36 -4.80
C ALA A 30 5.02 3.03 -4.16
N GLY A 31 4.83 1.92 -4.88
CA GLY A 31 5.26 0.59 -4.42
C GLY A 31 6.78 0.48 -4.26
N ILE A 32 7.56 1.02 -5.20
CA ILE A 32 9.03 0.99 -5.11
C ILE A 32 9.55 1.90 -4.00
N SER A 33 9.07 3.15 -3.94
CA SER A 33 9.51 4.08 -2.88
C SER A 33 9.19 3.53 -1.48
N ALA A 34 8.05 2.83 -1.32
CA ALA A 34 7.68 2.20 -0.05
C ALA A 34 8.63 1.09 0.40
N ILE A 35 9.46 0.53 -0.49
CA ILE A 35 10.47 -0.49 -0.15
C ILE A 35 11.76 0.14 0.38
N TYR A 36 12.04 1.40 0.03
CA TYR A 36 13.25 2.09 0.47
C TYR A 36 13.01 3.00 1.67
N GLU A 37 11.76 3.37 1.94
CA GLU A 37 11.41 4.19 3.09
C GLU A 37 11.53 3.43 4.42
N PHE A 38 11.95 4.15 5.47
CA PHE A 38 12.07 3.63 6.83
C PHE A 38 11.13 4.33 7.83
N ASP A 39 10.56 5.47 7.47
CA ASP A 39 9.53 6.11 8.30
C ASP A 39 8.21 5.34 8.20
N LEU A 40 7.73 4.84 9.34
CA LEU A 40 6.52 4.03 9.43
C LEU A 40 5.30 4.72 8.82
N LYS A 41 5.09 6.02 9.11
CA LYS A 41 3.99 6.80 8.53
C LYS A 41 4.12 6.97 7.02
N LYS A 42 5.34 7.18 6.50
CA LYS A 42 5.57 7.32 5.05
C LYS A 42 5.30 6.02 4.30
N ILE A 43 5.69 4.87 4.86
CA ILE A 43 5.38 3.56 4.26
C ILE A 43 3.86 3.36 4.17
N ILE A 44 3.11 3.69 5.23
CA ILE A 44 1.63 3.57 5.22
C ILE A 44 1.01 4.57 4.23
N ALA A 45 1.54 5.79 4.13
CA ALA A 45 1.09 6.80 3.17
C ALA A 45 1.36 6.38 1.71
N LEU A 46 2.56 5.90 1.40
CA LEU A 46 2.92 5.39 0.08
C LEU A 46 2.04 4.21 -0.34
N SER A 47 1.70 3.33 0.60
CA SER A 47 0.77 2.25 0.33
C SER A 47 -0.69 2.73 0.14
N THR A 48 -1.08 3.92 0.64
CA THR A 48 -2.35 4.55 0.22
C THR A 48 -2.27 5.11 -1.20
N LEU A 49 -1.12 5.71 -1.56
CA LEU A 49 -0.89 6.22 -2.92
C LEU A 49 -0.93 5.08 -3.95
N SER A 50 -0.36 3.91 -3.62
CA SER A 50 -0.44 2.75 -4.51
C SER A 50 -1.88 2.24 -4.67
N GLN A 51 -2.66 2.13 -3.59
CA GLN A 51 -4.05 1.66 -3.67
C GLN A 51 -4.96 2.70 -4.36
N LEU A 52 -4.70 3.99 -4.20
CA LEU A 52 -5.36 5.04 -4.98
C LEU A 52 -5.02 4.92 -6.47
N GLY A 53 -3.77 4.61 -6.82
CA GLY A 53 -3.38 4.25 -8.18
C GLY A 53 -4.26 3.13 -8.72
N LEU A 54 -4.44 2.05 -7.95
CA LEU A 54 -5.30 0.91 -8.32
C LEU A 54 -6.78 1.30 -8.48
N MET A 55 -7.32 2.14 -7.60
CA MET A 55 -8.70 2.65 -7.70
C MET A 55 -8.89 3.52 -8.94
N MET A 56 -7.91 4.35 -9.27
CA MET A 56 -7.96 5.24 -10.43
C MET A 56 -7.83 4.46 -11.74
N SER A 57 -6.99 3.43 -11.76
CA SER A 57 -6.77 2.61 -12.92
C SER A 57 -7.97 1.72 -13.25
N ILE A 58 -8.68 1.18 -12.25
CA ILE A 58 -9.92 0.42 -12.48
C ILE A 58 -11.10 1.33 -12.89
N LEU A 59 -11.13 2.56 -12.38
CA LEU A 59 -12.09 3.58 -12.80
C LEU A 59 -11.93 3.89 -14.29
N SER A 60 -10.68 4.04 -14.77
CA SER A 60 -10.40 4.24 -16.20
C SER A 60 -10.80 3.06 -17.08
N MET A 61 -10.90 1.85 -16.55
CA MET A 61 -11.44 0.70 -17.30
C MET A 61 -12.97 0.71 -17.39
N GLY A 62 -13.64 1.64 -16.71
CA GLY A 62 -15.11 1.78 -16.71
C GLY A 62 -15.80 1.15 -15.49
N PHE A 63 -15.08 0.42 -14.64
CA PHE A 63 -15.66 -0.26 -13.48
C PHE A 63 -15.74 0.66 -12.24
N LYS A 64 -16.66 1.62 -12.28
CA LYS A 64 -16.86 2.58 -11.18
C LYS A 64 -17.32 1.94 -9.87
N ASP A 65 -18.12 0.88 -9.93
CA ASP A 65 -18.67 0.21 -8.74
C ASP A 65 -17.56 -0.53 -7.98
N LEU A 66 -16.61 -1.13 -8.71
CA LEU A 66 -15.40 -1.74 -8.15
C LEU A 66 -14.48 -0.72 -7.50
N ALA A 67 -14.25 0.42 -8.17
CA ALA A 67 -13.46 1.51 -7.61
C ALA A 67 -14.06 2.01 -6.29
N PHE A 68 -15.39 2.16 -6.23
CA PHE A 68 -16.10 2.60 -5.04
C PHE A 68 -16.08 1.55 -3.92
N PHE A 69 -16.32 0.29 -4.27
CA PHE A 69 -16.25 -0.82 -3.33
C PHE A 69 -14.86 -0.93 -2.68
N HIS A 70 -13.78 -0.85 -3.47
CA HIS A 70 -12.43 -0.86 -2.93
C HIS A 70 -12.11 0.38 -2.10
N LEU A 71 -12.63 1.57 -2.46
CA LEU A 71 -12.47 2.77 -1.65
C LEU A 71 -13.03 2.59 -0.24
N LEU A 72 -14.21 1.97 -0.11
CA LEU A 72 -14.84 1.70 1.18
C LEU A 72 -14.05 0.68 2.00
N THR A 73 -13.69 -0.46 1.43
CA THR A 73 -12.93 -1.49 2.15
C THR A 73 -11.54 -0.98 2.56
N HIS A 74 -10.89 -0.23 1.67
CA HIS A 74 -9.60 0.42 1.93
C HIS A 74 -9.65 1.42 3.09
N ALA A 75 -10.70 2.24 3.17
CA ALA A 75 -10.85 3.18 4.28
C ALA A 75 -10.85 2.47 5.64
N MET A 76 -11.52 1.31 5.75
CA MET A 76 -11.62 0.56 7.02
C MET A 76 -10.27 0.02 7.48
N PHE A 77 -9.55 -0.73 6.63
CA PHE A 77 -8.27 -1.32 7.05
C PHE A 77 -7.13 -0.29 7.11
N LYS A 78 -7.18 0.81 6.33
CA LYS A 78 -6.20 1.88 6.45
C LYS A 78 -6.37 2.71 7.72
N ALA A 79 -7.61 2.99 8.13
CA ALA A 79 -7.86 3.64 9.41
C ALA A 79 -7.26 2.82 10.56
N LEU A 80 -7.44 1.50 10.53
CA LEU A 80 -6.83 0.58 11.49
C LEU A 80 -5.29 0.65 11.46
N LEU A 81 -4.68 0.60 10.26
CA LEU A 81 -3.22 0.71 10.12
C LEU A 81 -2.66 2.02 10.70
N PHE A 82 -3.28 3.17 10.39
CA PHE A 82 -2.82 4.45 10.91
C PHE A 82 -3.04 4.59 12.42
N MET A 83 -4.09 3.98 12.98
CA MET A 83 -4.34 3.97 14.42
C MET A 83 -3.30 3.12 15.16
N CYS A 84 -3.03 1.89 14.69
CA CYS A 84 -1.97 1.04 15.25
C CYS A 84 -0.59 1.71 15.13
N ALA A 85 -0.29 2.32 13.98
CA ALA A 85 0.91 3.10 13.75
C ALA A 85 1.06 4.26 14.73
N GLY A 86 -0.03 5.00 14.98
CA GLY A 86 -0.08 6.10 15.94
C GLY A 86 0.32 5.62 17.35
N MET A 87 -0.18 4.45 17.75
CA MET A 87 0.22 3.85 19.02
C MET A 87 1.66 3.47 19.10
N VAL A 88 2.16 2.75 18.10
CA VAL A 88 3.55 2.34 18.09
C VAL A 88 4.44 3.58 18.18
N ILE A 89 4.12 4.66 17.47
CA ILE A 89 4.90 5.91 17.53
C ILE A 89 4.80 6.60 18.89
N HIS A 90 3.60 6.64 19.49
CA HIS A 90 3.41 7.22 20.82
C HIS A 90 4.23 6.47 21.88
N MET A 91 4.18 5.15 21.83
CA MET A 91 4.91 4.24 22.73
C MET A 91 6.43 4.33 22.55
N MET A 92 6.88 4.70 21.35
CA MET A 92 8.29 4.91 21.03
C MET A 92 8.75 6.37 21.15
N ASN A 93 8.10 7.18 22.00
CA ASN A 93 8.46 8.58 22.23
C ASN A 93 8.58 9.40 20.93
N ASN A 94 7.65 9.23 20.01
CA ASN A 94 7.61 9.88 18.68
C ASN A 94 8.67 9.40 17.66
N ASN A 95 9.44 8.36 17.95
CA ASN A 95 10.30 7.74 16.94
C ASN A 95 9.46 6.98 15.90
N GLN A 96 9.68 7.31 14.63
CA GLN A 96 8.92 6.74 13.49
C GLN A 96 9.76 5.77 12.64
N ASP A 97 11.06 5.73 12.87
CA ASP A 97 12.00 4.91 12.11
C ASP A 97 11.88 3.43 12.50
N ILE A 98 11.48 2.58 11.56
CA ILE A 98 11.28 1.14 11.79
C ILE A 98 12.58 0.42 12.14
N ARG A 99 13.76 1.01 11.88
CA ARG A 99 15.06 0.38 12.19
C ARG A 99 15.36 0.33 13.69
N TRP A 100 14.79 1.27 14.44
CA TRP A 100 14.88 1.32 15.90
C TRP A 100 13.69 0.65 16.59
N MET A 101 12.76 0.10 15.81
CA MET A 101 11.68 -0.73 16.29
C MET A 101 12.09 -2.22 16.18
N GLY A 102 11.38 -3.07 16.92
CA GLY A 102 11.56 -4.52 16.89
C GLY A 102 10.72 -5.17 17.96
N GLY A 103 10.49 -6.48 17.85
CA GLY A 103 9.86 -7.35 18.84
C GLY A 103 8.48 -6.94 19.40
N LEU A 104 7.77 -5.97 18.79
CA LEU A 104 6.55 -5.36 19.33
C LEU A 104 5.45 -6.36 19.72
N SER A 105 5.47 -7.54 19.11
CA SER A 105 4.58 -8.66 19.40
C SER A 105 4.59 -9.10 20.87
N PHE A 106 5.72 -8.96 21.57
CA PHE A 106 5.85 -9.35 22.98
C PHE A 106 5.34 -8.29 23.95
N TYR A 107 5.49 -7.00 23.64
CA TYR A 107 5.10 -5.92 24.55
C TYR A 107 3.72 -5.35 24.29
N ILE A 108 3.28 -5.31 23.03
CA ILE A 108 2.03 -4.67 22.64
C ILE A 108 1.18 -5.65 21.80
N PRO A 109 0.74 -6.78 22.38
CA PRO A 109 0.19 -7.90 21.64
C PRO A 109 -1.11 -7.56 20.90
N MET A 110 -2.01 -6.74 21.47
CA MET A 110 -3.27 -6.42 20.80
C MET A 110 -3.09 -5.46 19.64
N THR A 111 -2.29 -4.39 19.79
CA THR A 111 -1.98 -3.54 18.62
C THR A 111 -1.22 -4.32 17.55
N SER A 112 -0.34 -5.26 17.93
CA SER A 112 0.39 -6.09 16.96
C SER A 112 -0.54 -6.98 16.15
N LEU A 113 -1.54 -7.60 16.79
CA LEU A 113 -2.57 -8.37 16.11
C LEU A 113 -3.37 -7.48 15.14
N CYS A 114 -3.78 -6.30 15.57
CA CYS A 114 -4.52 -5.36 14.73
C CYS A 114 -3.69 -4.86 13.53
N LEU A 115 -2.41 -4.59 13.74
CA LEU A 115 -1.47 -4.19 12.69
C LEU A 115 -1.25 -5.32 11.68
N ASN A 116 -1.12 -6.56 12.16
CA ASN A 116 -0.95 -7.73 11.29
C ASN A 116 -2.19 -7.98 10.46
N VAL A 117 -3.38 -8.06 11.06
CA VAL A 117 -4.64 -8.29 10.32
C VAL A 117 -4.87 -7.22 9.25
N SER A 118 -4.59 -5.95 9.57
CA SER A 118 -4.76 -4.86 8.62
C SER A 118 -3.72 -4.85 7.51
N ASN A 119 -2.46 -5.24 7.77
CA ASN A 119 -1.45 -5.47 6.73
C ASN A 119 -1.83 -6.64 5.82
N LEU A 120 -2.33 -7.75 6.38
CA LEU A 120 -2.82 -8.90 5.60
C LEU A 120 -4.05 -8.54 4.76
N ALA A 121 -4.92 -7.65 5.26
CA ALA A 121 -6.03 -7.12 4.48
C ALA A 121 -5.53 -6.27 3.29
N LEU A 122 -4.50 -5.45 3.47
CA LEU A 122 -3.88 -4.67 2.39
C LEU A 122 -3.25 -5.56 1.30
N CYS A 123 -2.66 -6.67 1.72
CA CYS A 123 -2.11 -7.71 0.85
C CYS A 123 -3.20 -8.35 -0.03
N GLY A 124 -4.41 -8.49 0.49
CA GLY A 124 -5.52 -9.16 -0.20
C GLY A 124 -5.57 -10.66 0.09
N ILE A 125 -5.18 -11.07 1.30
CA ILE A 125 -5.26 -12.48 1.72
C ILE A 125 -6.73 -12.94 1.77
N PRO A 126 -7.02 -14.18 1.35
CA PRO A 126 -8.38 -14.70 1.29
C PRO A 126 -9.16 -14.46 2.58
N PHE A 127 -10.45 -14.15 2.43
CA PHE A 127 -11.43 -13.87 3.48
C PHE A 127 -11.28 -12.54 4.24
N LEU A 128 -10.23 -11.75 4.01
CA LEU A 128 -10.14 -10.37 4.54
C LEU A 128 -10.80 -9.36 3.59
N ALA A 129 -11.17 -8.18 4.08
CA ALA A 129 -11.91 -7.20 3.26
C ALA A 129 -11.18 -6.78 1.97
N GLY A 130 -9.85 -6.79 1.97
CA GLY A 130 -9.07 -6.47 0.78
C GLY A 130 -9.17 -7.53 -0.32
N PHE A 131 -9.35 -8.82 0.01
CA PHE A 131 -9.46 -9.89 -1.00
C PHE A 131 -10.69 -9.68 -1.89
N TYR A 132 -11.86 -9.46 -1.28
CA TYR A 132 -13.12 -9.28 -2.00
C TYR A 132 -13.07 -8.18 -3.06
N SER A 133 -12.27 -7.13 -2.83
CA SER A 133 -12.16 -5.98 -3.73
C SER A 133 -10.93 -6.07 -4.64
N LYS A 134 -9.73 -6.23 -4.08
CA LYS A 134 -8.46 -6.18 -4.81
C LYS A 134 -8.31 -7.36 -5.77
N ASP A 135 -8.67 -8.57 -5.35
CA ASP A 135 -8.56 -9.76 -6.21
C ASP A 135 -9.52 -9.65 -7.39
N LEU A 136 -10.77 -9.28 -7.12
CA LEU A 136 -11.78 -9.08 -8.15
C LEU A 136 -11.41 -7.94 -9.13
N ILE A 137 -10.75 -6.88 -8.67
CA ILE A 137 -10.21 -5.83 -9.56
C ILE A 137 -9.12 -6.40 -10.50
N LEU A 138 -8.22 -7.23 -9.99
CA LEU A 138 -7.14 -7.81 -10.80
C LEU A 138 -7.68 -8.84 -11.81
N GLU A 139 -8.68 -9.63 -11.42
CA GLU A 139 -9.38 -10.55 -12.34
C GLU A 139 -10.08 -9.76 -13.46
N MET A 140 -10.84 -8.71 -13.12
CA MET A 140 -11.48 -7.87 -14.13
C MET A 140 -10.49 -7.10 -15.01
N ALA A 141 -9.34 -6.71 -14.47
CA ALA A 141 -8.26 -6.12 -15.25
C ALA A 141 -7.69 -7.12 -16.26
N SER A 142 -7.42 -8.37 -15.85
CA SER A 142 -6.93 -9.41 -16.77
C SER A 142 -7.92 -9.81 -17.85
N MET A 143 -9.20 -9.65 -17.58
CA MET A 143 -10.29 -9.82 -18.54
C MET A 143 -10.35 -8.72 -19.60
N SER A 144 -9.98 -7.51 -19.20
CA SER A 144 -10.04 -6.36 -20.09
C SER A 144 -8.87 -6.37 -21.10
N ASN A 145 -9.11 -5.80 -22.28
CA ASN A 145 -8.08 -5.65 -23.31
C ASN A 145 -7.08 -4.57 -22.91
N LEU A 146 -6.06 -4.94 -22.13
CA LEU A 146 -5.00 -4.04 -21.69
C LEU A 146 -3.76 -4.13 -22.56
N ASN A 147 -3.05 -3.00 -22.65
CA ASN A 147 -1.71 -2.99 -23.18
C ASN A 147 -0.77 -3.79 -22.25
N LEU A 148 0.21 -4.48 -22.83
CA LEU A 148 1.18 -5.31 -22.13
C LEU A 148 1.92 -4.52 -21.03
N LEU A 149 2.26 -3.25 -21.28
CA LEU A 149 2.89 -2.39 -20.28
C LEU A 149 2.01 -2.21 -19.03
N ILE A 150 0.72 -1.91 -19.22
CA ILE A 150 -0.21 -1.69 -18.12
C ILE A 150 -0.41 -2.99 -17.35
N PHE A 151 -0.52 -4.12 -18.06
CA PHE A 151 -0.60 -5.44 -17.45
C PHE A 151 0.58 -5.69 -16.50
N TYR A 152 1.82 -5.44 -16.95
CA TYR A 152 2.99 -5.60 -16.07
C TYR A 152 3.00 -4.62 -14.89
N LEU A 153 2.61 -3.36 -15.10
CA LEU A 153 2.53 -2.38 -14.01
C LEU A 153 1.57 -2.83 -12.90
N TYR A 154 0.41 -3.37 -13.26
CA TYR A 154 -0.57 -3.89 -12.29
C TYR A 154 -0.02 -5.08 -11.49
N TYR A 155 0.47 -6.12 -12.16
CA TYR A 155 0.92 -7.31 -11.45
C TYR A 155 2.19 -7.02 -10.65
N LEU A 156 3.21 -6.38 -11.22
CA LEU A 156 4.42 -6.06 -10.47
C LEU A 156 4.12 -5.20 -9.24
N SER A 157 3.28 -4.18 -9.37
CA SER A 157 2.92 -3.34 -8.23
C SER A 157 2.16 -4.10 -7.13
N THR A 158 1.30 -5.07 -7.48
CA THR A 158 0.69 -5.95 -6.47
C THR A 158 1.73 -6.79 -5.73
N GLY A 159 2.75 -7.28 -6.43
CA GLY A 159 3.90 -7.96 -5.82
C GLY A 159 4.70 -7.03 -4.90
N LEU A 160 4.91 -5.78 -5.30
CA LEU A 160 5.54 -4.76 -4.46
C LEU A 160 4.72 -4.50 -3.18
N THR A 161 3.39 -4.56 -3.25
CA THR A 161 2.55 -4.43 -2.04
C THR A 161 2.79 -5.52 -1.01
N MET A 162 2.95 -6.77 -1.46
CA MET A 162 3.34 -7.87 -0.58
C MET A 162 4.76 -7.69 -0.05
N PHE A 163 5.65 -7.19 -0.89
CA PHE A 163 7.04 -7.00 -0.54
C PHE A 163 7.20 -5.99 0.61
N TYR A 164 6.69 -4.75 0.46
CA TYR A 164 6.88 -3.76 1.53
C TYR A 164 6.09 -4.07 2.80
N THR A 165 4.95 -4.78 2.72
CA THR A 165 4.18 -5.16 3.91
C THR A 165 4.91 -6.21 4.73
N ILE A 166 5.52 -7.21 4.07
CA ILE A 166 6.28 -8.25 4.78
C ILE A 166 7.56 -7.68 5.34
N ARG A 167 8.22 -6.78 4.61
CA ARG A 167 9.34 -5.99 5.15
C ARG A 167 8.93 -5.26 6.44
N LEU A 168 7.80 -4.56 6.43
CA LEU A 168 7.28 -3.85 7.61
C LEU A 168 7.00 -4.82 8.77
N LEU A 169 6.34 -5.95 8.51
CA LEU A 169 6.05 -6.98 9.52
C LEU A 169 7.33 -7.53 10.14
N MET A 170 8.35 -7.81 9.34
CA MET A 170 9.63 -8.34 9.83
C MET A 170 10.36 -7.34 10.73
N TYR A 171 10.45 -6.05 10.34
CA TYR A 171 11.10 -5.01 11.15
C TYR A 171 10.33 -4.63 12.43
N LEU A 172 9.02 -4.79 12.46
CA LEU A 172 8.21 -4.42 13.63
C LEU A 172 8.05 -5.58 14.62
N MET A 173 7.83 -6.79 14.11
CA MET A 173 7.34 -7.91 14.93
C MET A 173 8.39 -8.99 15.18
N VAL A 174 9.27 -9.26 14.21
CA VAL A 174 10.15 -10.44 14.22
C VAL A 174 11.59 -10.09 14.55
N SER A 175 12.06 -8.91 14.14
CA SER A 175 13.39 -8.41 14.49
C SER A 175 13.57 -8.31 16.00
N GLU A 176 14.82 -8.46 16.43
CA GLU A 176 15.18 -8.24 17.82
C GLU A 176 14.92 -6.80 18.25
N PHE A 177 14.72 -6.63 19.55
CA PHE A 177 14.47 -5.32 20.14
C PHE A 177 15.67 -4.39 20.00
N ASN A 178 15.59 -3.43 19.08
CA ASN A 178 16.59 -2.38 18.88
C ASN A 178 16.29 -1.08 19.66
N LEU A 179 15.51 -1.19 20.73
CA LEU A 179 15.10 -0.06 21.54
C LEU A 179 16.21 0.38 22.51
N LEU A 180 16.37 1.69 22.67
CA LEU A 180 17.16 2.29 23.74
C LEU A 180 16.69 1.79 25.11
N SER A 181 17.60 1.62 26.05
CA SER A 181 17.34 0.99 27.36
C SER A 181 16.33 1.71 28.28
N VAL A 182 15.85 2.91 27.90
CA VAL A 182 14.96 3.75 28.73
C VAL A 182 13.62 3.99 28.03
N TYR A 183 12.96 2.94 27.55
CA TYR A 183 11.56 3.04 27.13
C TYR A 183 10.63 2.53 28.22
N ASN A 184 9.80 3.44 28.74
CA ASN A 184 8.58 3.04 29.43
C ASN A 184 7.55 2.69 28.37
N LEU A 185 7.43 1.40 28.08
CA LEU A 185 6.27 0.89 27.38
C LEU A 185 5.10 0.94 28.36
N TYR A 186 4.29 2.00 28.24
CA TYR A 186 3.04 2.12 28.98
C TYR A 186 2.05 1.03 28.60
N ASP A 187 1.14 0.67 29.51
CA ASP A 187 0.03 -0.22 29.16
C ASP A 187 -0.85 0.45 28.08
N GLU A 188 -1.44 -0.37 27.19
CA GLU A 188 -2.31 0.10 26.13
C GLU A 188 -3.56 0.81 26.70
N ASP A 189 -3.77 2.08 26.34
CA ASP A 189 -4.97 2.82 26.74
C ASP A 189 -6.26 2.15 26.24
N TYR A 190 -7.16 1.81 27.17
CA TYR A 190 -8.41 1.11 26.88
C TYR A 190 -9.30 1.82 25.86
N SER A 191 -9.39 3.15 25.93
CA SER A 191 -10.21 3.96 25.02
C SER A 191 -9.83 3.75 23.57
N MET A 192 -8.54 3.62 23.31
CA MET A 192 -8.04 3.51 21.96
C MET A 192 -7.92 2.05 21.51
N LEU A 193 -7.71 1.10 22.43
CA LEU A 193 -7.93 -0.32 22.16
C LEU A 193 -9.37 -0.58 21.69
N LYS A 194 -10.36 0.02 22.35
CA LYS A 194 -11.76 -0.12 21.97
C LYS A 194 -12.01 0.33 20.52
N SER A 195 -11.42 1.46 20.10
CA SER A 195 -11.54 1.91 18.71
C SER A 195 -10.80 1.01 17.72
N MET A 196 -9.62 0.49 18.07
CA MET A 196 -8.87 -0.44 17.22
C MET A 196 -9.64 -1.76 17.04
N MET A 197 -10.21 -2.32 18.11
CA MET A 197 -10.97 -3.57 18.04
C MET A 197 -12.27 -3.44 17.22
N MET A 198 -12.94 -2.28 17.28
CA MET A 198 -14.08 -2.01 16.40
C MET A 198 -13.67 -2.00 14.93
N LEU A 199 -12.56 -1.31 14.60
CA LEU A 199 -12.03 -1.26 13.24
C LEU A 199 -11.49 -2.63 12.77
N LEU A 200 -10.93 -3.44 13.67
CA LEU A 200 -10.50 -4.82 13.40
C LEU A 200 -11.69 -5.66 12.90
N MET A 201 -12.79 -5.68 13.65
CA MET A 201 -13.99 -6.41 13.25
C MET A 201 -14.50 -5.95 11.89
N MET A 202 -14.48 -4.64 11.65
CA MET A 202 -14.86 -4.09 10.35
C MET A 202 -13.88 -4.49 9.23
N SER A 203 -12.58 -4.57 9.49
CA SER A 203 -11.58 -4.95 8.46
C SER A 203 -11.73 -6.41 8.00
N VAL A 204 -12.36 -7.26 8.80
CA VAL A 204 -12.66 -8.66 8.45
C VAL A 204 -14.04 -8.76 7.80
N VAL A 205 -15.09 -8.23 8.45
CA VAL A 205 -16.48 -8.46 8.04
C VAL A 205 -16.93 -7.54 6.90
N SER A 206 -16.40 -6.31 6.82
CA SER A 206 -16.93 -5.29 5.90
C SER A 206 -16.83 -5.70 4.43
N GLY A 207 -15.78 -6.41 3.99
CA GLY A 207 -15.65 -6.80 2.58
C GLY A 207 -16.77 -7.72 2.10
N SER A 208 -17.12 -8.74 2.90
CA SER A 208 -18.20 -9.67 2.57
C SER A 208 -19.58 -9.00 2.63
N THR A 209 -19.83 -8.18 3.66
CA THR A 209 -21.13 -7.50 3.81
C THR A 209 -21.33 -6.41 2.75
N LEU A 210 -20.28 -5.63 2.44
CA LEU A 210 -20.33 -4.61 1.40
C LEU A 210 -20.45 -5.21 0.00
N SER A 211 -19.85 -6.38 -0.28
CA SER A 211 -19.97 -7.00 -1.61
C SER A 211 -21.42 -7.37 -1.92
N TRP A 212 -22.16 -7.90 -0.93
CA TRP A 212 -23.59 -8.20 -1.06
C TRP A 212 -24.46 -6.96 -1.18
N LEU A 213 -24.05 -5.83 -0.60
CA LEU A 213 -24.80 -4.57 -0.67
C LEU A 213 -24.56 -3.80 -1.98
N VAL A 214 -23.31 -3.77 -2.47
CA VAL A 214 -22.93 -2.97 -3.64
C VAL A 214 -23.27 -3.69 -4.93
N PHE A 215 -23.04 -5.00 -5.02
CA PHE A 215 -23.26 -5.76 -6.26
C PHE A 215 -24.65 -6.40 -6.26
N CYS A 216 -25.54 -5.88 -7.11
CA CYS A 216 -26.84 -6.50 -7.36
C CYS A 216 -26.71 -7.81 -8.15
N TYR A 217 -25.67 -7.94 -8.97
CA TYR A 217 -25.34 -9.14 -9.74
C TYR A 217 -23.83 -9.41 -9.64
N PRO A 218 -23.41 -10.69 -9.55
CA PRO A 218 -22.00 -11.03 -9.56
C PRO A 218 -21.37 -10.74 -10.93
N TYR A 219 -20.11 -10.31 -10.96
CA TYR A 219 -19.35 -10.18 -12.20
C TYR A 219 -19.02 -11.56 -12.78
N MET A 220 -19.19 -11.70 -14.10
CA MET A 220 -18.79 -12.91 -14.83
C MET A 220 -17.28 -12.90 -15.06
N ILE A 221 -16.56 -13.87 -14.47
CA ILE A 221 -15.11 -14.04 -14.64
C ILE A 221 -14.84 -15.36 -15.40
N PHE A 222 -14.30 -15.27 -16.62
CA PHE A 222 -14.00 -16.41 -17.51
C PHE A 222 -12.48 -16.52 -17.83
N LEU A 223 -11.61 -16.67 -16.84
CA LEU A 223 -10.16 -16.67 -17.06
C LEU A 223 -9.61 -18.10 -17.20
N PRO A 224 -8.54 -18.31 -18.01
CA PRO A 224 -7.77 -19.55 -17.92
C PRO A 224 -7.13 -19.66 -16.53
N PHE A 225 -6.96 -20.88 -16.04
CA PHE A 225 -6.45 -21.14 -14.68
C PHE A 225 -5.14 -20.40 -14.36
N ASN A 226 -4.23 -20.31 -15.33
CA ASN A 226 -2.95 -19.65 -15.14
C ASN A 226 -3.09 -18.13 -14.88
N MET A 227 -4.03 -17.46 -15.55
CA MET A 227 -4.28 -16.03 -15.31
C MET A 227 -4.96 -15.80 -13.96
N LYS A 228 -5.88 -16.69 -13.57
CA LYS A 228 -6.50 -16.62 -12.23
C LYS A 228 -5.48 -16.78 -11.11
N MET A 229 -4.54 -17.72 -11.24
CA MET A 229 -3.50 -17.95 -10.23
C MET A 229 -2.38 -16.89 -10.25
N MET A 230 -2.37 -15.96 -11.21
CA MET A 230 -1.29 -14.98 -11.37
C MET A 230 -1.13 -14.08 -10.15
N VAL A 231 -2.23 -13.65 -9.52
CA VAL A 231 -2.21 -12.83 -8.30
C VAL A 231 -1.47 -13.57 -7.18
N ILE A 232 -1.77 -14.86 -7.01
CA ILE A 232 -1.14 -15.70 -5.99
C ILE A 232 0.37 -15.85 -6.30
N TYR A 233 0.75 -16.15 -7.54
CA TYR A 233 2.17 -16.29 -7.90
C TYR A 233 2.98 -15.02 -7.62
N VAL A 234 2.45 -13.87 -8.01
CA VAL A 234 3.13 -12.58 -7.79
C VAL A 234 3.18 -12.23 -6.31
N SER A 235 2.13 -12.56 -5.56
CA SER A 235 2.12 -12.34 -4.11
C SER A 235 3.17 -13.20 -3.38
N MET A 236 3.34 -14.47 -3.79
CA MET A 236 4.35 -15.38 -3.26
C MET A 236 5.77 -14.90 -3.55
N MET A 237 6.02 -14.39 -4.77
CA MET A 237 7.31 -13.78 -5.09
C MET A 237 7.58 -12.56 -4.19
N GLY A 238 6.59 -11.71 -3.97
CA GLY A 238 6.72 -10.56 -3.05
C GLY A 238 7.02 -10.98 -1.60
N ILE A 239 6.40 -12.05 -1.11
CA ILE A 239 6.70 -12.64 0.21
C ILE A 239 8.16 -13.06 0.31
N ILE A 240 8.65 -13.80 -0.68
CA ILE A 240 10.03 -14.30 -0.70
C ILE A 240 11.03 -13.14 -0.71
N PHE A 241 10.83 -12.13 -1.57
CA PHE A 241 11.72 -10.97 -1.64
C PHE A 241 11.69 -10.13 -0.35
N GLY A 242 10.52 -9.95 0.27
CA GLY A 242 10.37 -9.25 1.54
C GLY A 242 11.14 -9.90 2.67
N TRP A 243 11.00 -11.22 2.77
CA TRP A 243 11.70 -11.97 3.78
C TRP A 243 13.23 -11.95 3.56
N LEU A 244 13.70 -12.20 2.33
CA LEU A 244 15.12 -12.17 2.00
C LEU A 244 15.79 -10.83 2.33
N ILE A 245 15.12 -9.71 2.04
CA ILE A 245 15.67 -8.38 2.29
C ILE A 245 15.68 -8.04 3.78
N SER A 246 14.67 -8.49 4.54
CA SER A 246 14.67 -8.32 6.00
C SER A 246 15.77 -9.10 6.72
N LEU A 247 16.21 -10.23 6.14
CA LEU A 247 17.28 -11.06 6.69
C LEU A 247 18.69 -10.56 6.36
N MET A 248 18.83 -9.45 5.62
CA MET A 248 20.13 -8.88 5.27
C MET A 248 20.78 -8.18 6.47
N ASN A 249 21.12 -8.95 7.49
CA ASN A 249 21.81 -8.48 8.67
C ASN A 249 23.26 -9.01 8.66
N LEU A 250 24.19 -8.07 8.50
CA LEU A 250 25.60 -8.11 8.91
C LEU A 250 26.64 -8.78 8.00
N PHE A 251 26.33 -9.82 7.20
CA PHE A 251 27.35 -10.51 6.37
C PHE A 251 27.26 -10.29 4.85
N SER A 252 26.22 -9.60 4.36
CA SER A 252 26.12 -9.29 2.95
C SER A 252 27.01 -8.10 2.60
N MET A 253 27.93 -8.28 1.64
CA MET A 253 28.61 -7.17 0.98
C MET A 253 27.60 -6.10 0.62
N ASN A 254 27.96 -4.85 0.87
CA ASN A 254 27.08 -3.69 0.72
C ASN A 254 26.83 -3.39 -0.77
N LYS A 255 26.10 -4.30 -1.45
CA LYS A 255 25.77 -4.23 -2.89
C LYS A 255 25.01 -2.94 -3.22
N PHE A 256 24.38 -2.32 -2.22
CA PHE A 256 23.76 -1.01 -2.32
C PHE A 256 24.76 0.09 -2.71
N ILE A 257 26.03 0.02 -2.29
CA ILE A 257 27.05 1.02 -2.69
C ILE A 257 27.26 0.99 -4.21
N MET A 258 27.23 -0.20 -4.83
CA MET A 258 27.37 -0.33 -6.29
C MET A 258 26.17 0.26 -7.06
N THR A 259 24.98 0.23 -6.49
CA THR A 259 23.74 0.73 -7.11
C THR A 259 23.21 2.01 -6.47
N TYR A 260 24.05 2.77 -5.74
CA TYR A 260 23.64 3.90 -4.92
C TYR A 260 22.85 4.97 -5.70
N LYS A 261 23.27 5.28 -6.93
CA LYS A 261 22.56 6.27 -7.77
C LYS A 261 21.13 5.81 -8.10
N LEU A 262 20.96 4.53 -8.43
CA LEU A 262 19.67 3.96 -8.77
C LEU A 262 18.77 3.86 -7.55
N SER A 263 19.30 3.39 -6.42
CA SER A 263 18.52 3.30 -5.18
C SER A 263 18.10 4.67 -4.66
N ASN A 264 18.96 5.69 -4.76
CA ASN A 264 18.62 7.06 -4.39
C ASN A 264 17.52 7.66 -5.30
N PHE A 265 17.56 7.35 -6.60
CA PHE A 265 16.48 7.73 -7.53
C PHE A 265 15.14 7.08 -7.17
N LEU A 266 15.18 5.80 -6.82
CA LEU A 266 13.98 5.03 -6.48
C LEU A 266 13.41 5.39 -5.10
N SER A 267 14.25 5.75 -4.13
CA SER A 267 13.81 6.19 -2.80
C SER A 267 13.14 7.57 -2.85
N LEU A 268 13.73 8.53 -3.57
CA LEU A 268 13.26 9.93 -3.64
C LEU A 268 12.14 10.16 -4.65
N MET A 269 11.27 9.17 -4.88
CA MET A 269 10.11 9.33 -5.78
C MET A 269 10.54 9.87 -7.16
N TRP A 270 11.57 9.27 -7.78
CA TRP A 270 12.13 9.71 -9.07
C TRP A 270 12.61 11.17 -9.08
N PHE A 271 13.04 11.68 -7.92
CA PHE A 271 13.39 13.08 -7.67
C PHE A 271 12.28 14.10 -7.99
N LEU A 272 11.02 13.66 -8.13
CA LEU A 272 9.89 14.55 -8.41
C LEU A 272 9.74 15.68 -7.38
N PRO A 273 9.84 15.43 -6.05
CA PRO A 273 9.75 16.51 -5.06
C PRO A 273 10.84 17.57 -5.28
N ASN A 274 12.10 17.15 -5.42
CA ASN A 274 13.23 18.07 -5.59
C ASN A 274 13.16 18.84 -6.92
N LEU A 275 12.70 18.20 -8.01
CA LEU A 275 12.51 18.88 -9.30
C LEU A 275 11.46 20.00 -9.22
N VAL A 276 10.38 19.78 -8.45
CA VAL A 276 9.31 20.78 -8.29
C VAL A 276 9.73 21.89 -7.33
N THR A 277 10.37 21.57 -6.19
CA THR A 277 10.78 22.59 -5.20
C THR A 277 11.94 23.44 -5.72
N ASP A 278 12.97 22.81 -6.27
CA ASP A 278 14.23 23.50 -6.59
C ASP A 278 14.24 23.99 -8.03
N GLY A 279 13.50 23.33 -8.94
CA GLY A 279 13.38 23.73 -10.34
C GLY A 279 12.23 24.71 -10.56
N PHE A 280 11.00 24.20 -10.45
CA PHE A 280 9.80 24.97 -10.81
C PHE A 280 9.61 26.16 -9.87
N ASN A 281 9.51 25.95 -8.56
CA ASN A 281 9.23 27.05 -7.62
C ASN A 281 10.34 28.12 -7.61
N TYR A 282 11.61 27.70 -7.71
CA TYR A 282 12.72 28.65 -7.79
C TYR A 282 12.61 29.57 -9.02
N SER A 283 12.21 29.04 -10.18
CA SER A 283 12.04 29.84 -11.40
C SER A 283 10.94 30.90 -11.25
N PHE A 284 9.81 30.56 -10.63
CA PHE A 284 8.73 31.53 -10.33
C PHE A 284 9.15 32.57 -9.29
N LEU A 285 9.86 32.16 -8.24
CA LEU A 285 10.36 33.10 -7.23
C LEU A 285 11.36 34.08 -7.83
N LYS A 286 12.24 33.64 -8.74
CA LYS A 286 13.19 34.51 -9.44
C LYS A 286 12.49 35.49 -10.39
N LEU A 287 11.43 35.07 -11.07
CA LEU A 287 10.59 35.98 -11.87
C LEU A 287 9.92 37.05 -10.99
N GLY A 288 9.42 36.65 -9.81
CA GLY A 288 8.81 37.58 -8.85
C GLY A 288 9.78 38.58 -8.22
N GLN A 289 11.08 38.26 -8.14
CA GLN A 289 12.11 39.21 -7.67
C GLN A 289 12.45 40.30 -8.69
N ASN A 290 12.18 40.05 -9.97
CA ASN A 290 12.48 40.99 -11.06
C ASN A 290 11.29 41.91 -11.42
N LEU A 291 10.16 41.76 -10.72
CA LEU A 291 8.98 42.63 -10.79
C LEU A 291 9.00 43.62 -9.62
#